data_AF-A0A645HHV0-F1
#
_entry.id   AF-A0A645HHV0-F1
#
_cell.length_a   1.000
_cell.length_b   1.000
_cell.length_c   1.000
_cell.angle_alpha   90.00
_cell.angle_beta   90.00
_cell.angle_gamma   90.00
#
_symmetry.space_group_name_H-M   'P 1'
#
loop_
_entity.id
_entity.type
_entity.pdbx_description
1 polymer ?
#
loop_
_entity_poly.entity_id
_entity_poly.type
_entity_poly.pdbx_seq_one_letter_code
_entity_poly.pdbx_strand_id
1 'polypeptide(L)'
;MNNTATSKAELLEICVRLAAEKGFQALGIRDLARAAGVSVGCIYNYFPSKASLLAAVVEKIWEGIFHKDRMPGQPEGFLANVRWLFERLHSGSEQFPDFFTAHAAGFSSGEAGKGREVMNSYFGHIKRGLIKSLSNDPCLRADAFDDVFTPAALAEFVFDSLLALFVRNAPDCETLLALIQRAVY
;
A
#
# COMPACT_ATOMS: atom_id res chain seq x y z
N MET A 1 28.92 20.25 19.03
CA MET A 1 27.48 20.49 18.91
C MET A 1 27.01 19.91 17.58
N ASN A 2 26.26 18.81 17.58
CA ASN A 2 25.47 18.37 16.41
C ASN A 2 24.08 18.03 16.91
N ASN A 3 23.21 19.04 17.04
CA ASN A 3 21.79 18.87 17.31
C ASN A 3 21.05 19.00 15.98
N THR A 4 21.22 18.01 15.09
CA THR A 4 20.30 17.86 13.95
C THR A 4 18.99 17.39 14.54
N ALA A 5 18.04 18.31 14.71
CA ALA A 5 16.67 17.99 15.09
C ALA A 5 16.13 16.98 14.07
N THR A 6 16.17 15.68 14.41
CA THR A 6 15.75 14.62 13.51
C THR A 6 14.23 14.60 13.51
N SER A 7 13.61 14.87 12.37
CA SER A 7 12.15 14.91 12.30
C SER A 7 11.56 13.49 12.32
N LYS A 8 10.29 13.37 12.72
CA LYS A 8 9.55 12.11 12.62
C LYS A 8 9.58 11.55 11.20
N ALA A 9 9.52 12.43 10.19
CA ALA A 9 9.57 12.04 8.79
C ALA A 9 10.92 11.43 8.41
N GLU A 10 12.04 12.03 8.83
CA GLU A 10 13.38 11.49 8.58
C GLU A 10 13.58 10.13 9.26
N LEU A 11 13.10 9.97 10.50
CA LEU A 11 13.13 8.68 11.20
C LEU A 11 12.35 7.60 10.44
N LEU A 12 11.18 7.95 9.88
CA LEU A 12 10.40 7.02 9.07
C LEU A 12 11.10 6.65 7.76
N GLU A 13 11.72 7.59 7.07
CA GLU A 13 12.50 7.31 5.85
C GLU A 13 13.67 6.37 6.15
N ILE A 14 14.35 6.55 7.30
CA ILE A 14 15.40 5.62 7.75
C ILE A 14 14.81 4.22 7.98
N CYS A 15 13.65 4.11 8.63
CA CYS A 15 12.99 2.83 8.85
C CYS A 15 12.56 2.14 7.55
N VAL A 16 11.98 2.87 6.58
CA VAL A 16 11.61 2.30 5.28
C VAL A 16 12.83 1.74 4.57
N ARG A 17 13.95 2.47 4.58
CA ARG A 17 15.21 1.99 4.01
C ARG A 17 15.71 0.72 4.73
N LEU A 18 15.70 0.71 6.06
CA LEU A 18 16.09 -0.47 6.84
C LEU A 18 15.19 -1.68 6.55
N ALA A 19 13.88 -1.45 6.33
CA ALA A 19 12.93 -2.50 5.98
C ALA A 19 13.23 -3.13 4.62
N ALA A 20 13.61 -2.30 3.63
CA ALA A 20 14.01 -2.77 2.30
C ALA A 20 15.35 -3.52 2.33
N GLU A 21 16.33 -3.05 3.10
CA GLU A 21 17.68 -3.63 3.15
C GLU A 21 17.79 -4.90 4.01
N LYS A 22 17.11 -4.93 5.16
CA LYS A 22 17.30 -5.95 6.20
C LYS A 22 16.04 -6.76 6.49
N GLY A 23 14.97 -6.50 5.76
CA GLY A 23 13.66 -7.09 5.99
C GLY A 23 12.88 -6.38 7.10
N PHE A 24 11.57 -6.50 7.02
CA PHE A 24 10.63 -5.81 7.91
C PHE A 24 10.76 -6.23 9.38
N GLN A 25 11.11 -7.51 9.64
CA GLN A 25 11.26 -8.05 11.00
C GLN A 25 12.48 -7.50 11.75
N ALA A 26 13.48 -6.98 11.05
CA ALA A 26 14.69 -6.41 11.64
C ALA A 26 14.47 -5.00 12.21
N LEU A 27 13.27 -4.42 12.05
CA LEU A 27 12.94 -3.10 12.56
C LEU A 27 12.77 -3.09 14.08
N GLY A 28 13.51 -2.21 14.74
CA GLY A 28 13.44 -2.01 16.18
C GLY A 28 13.86 -0.60 16.61
N ILE A 29 13.38 -0.18 17.78
CA ILE A 29 13.69 1.14 18.37
C ILE A 29 15.21 1.35 18.50
N ARG A 30 15.95 0.32 18.92
CA ARG A 30 17.41 0.39 19.11
C ARG A 30 18.15 0.49 17.77
N ASP A 31 17.70 -0.25 16.76
CA ASP A 31 18.32 -0.24 15.43
C ASP A 31 18.05 1.09 14.72
N LEU A 32 16.85 1.66 14.86
CA LEU A 32 16.54 3.01 14.40
C LEU A 32 17.40 4.05 15.10
N ALA A 33 17.51 4.01 16.43
CA ALA A 33 18.34 4.95 17.20
C ALA A 33 19.80 4.92 16.71
N ARG A 34 20.36 3.71 16.51
CA ARG A 34 21.71 3.52 15.96
C ARG A 34 21.84 4.09 14.55
N ALA A 35 20.88 3.78 13.67
CA ALA A 35 20.90 4.22 12.27
C ALA A 35 20.72 5.75 12.12
N ALA A 36 19.95 6.37 13.01
CA ALA A 36 19.70 7.81 13.03
C ALA A 36 20.75 8.59 13.82
N GLY A 37 21.66 7.93 14.55
CA GLY A 37 22.67 8.60 15.36
C GLY A 37 22.09 9.36 16.57
N VAL A 38 20.93 8.93 17.08
CA VAL A 38 20.22 9.56 18.20
C VAL A 38 20.09 8.62 19.39
N SER A 39 19.73 9.17 20.56
CA SER A 39 19.47 8.35 21.73
C SER A 39 18.17 7.54 21.58
N VAL A 40 18.09 6.40 22.25
CA VAL A 40 16.85 5.61 22.33
C VAL A 40 15.69 6.42 22.93
N GLY A 41 15.98 7.28 23.92
CA GLY A 41 14.99 8.19 24.50
C GLY A 41 14.41 9.17 23.48
N CYS A 42 15.23 9.66 22.54
CA CYS A 42 14.75 10.50 21.43
C CYS A 42 13.72 9.76 20.57
N ILE A 43 13.98 8.49 20.25
CA ILE A 43 13.04 7.68 19.46
C ILE A 43 11.72 7.49 20.21
N TYR A 44 11.75 7.23 21.52
CA TYR A 44 10.53 7.08 22.33
C TYR A 44 9.64 8.33 22.37
N ASN A 45 10.21 9.52 22.17
CA ASN A 45 9.43 10.75 22.05
C ASN A 45 8.55 10.77 20.78
N TYR A 46 8.98 10.10 19.71
CA TYR A 46 8.22 10.01 18.45
C TYR A 46 7.37 8.74 18.37
N PHE A 47 7.87 7.63 18.92
CA PHE A 47 7.28 6.31 18.84
C PHE A 47 7.27 5.67 20.24
N PRO A 48 6.20 5.88 21.03
CA PRO A 48 6.11 5.41 22.41
C PRO A 48 6.27 3.89 22.58
N SER A 49 6.04 3.11 21.52
CA SER A 49 6.23 1.66 21.50
C SER A 49 6.75 1.14 20.16
N LYS A 50 7.29 -0.09 20.16
CA LYS A 50 7.64 -0.80 18.91
C LYS A 50 6.41 -0.92 17.99
N ALA A 51 5.24 -1.25 18.54
CA ALA A 51 3.98 -1.26 17.79
C ALA A 51 3.70 0.07 17.08
N SER A 52 3.90 1.21 17.77
CA SER A 52 3.65 2.54 17.19
C SER A 52 4.63 2.89 16.07
N LEU A 53 5.90 2.46 16.21
CA LEU A 53 6.90 2.58 15.15
C LEU A 53 6.49 1.74 13.94
N LEU A 54 6.20 0.45 14.15
CA LEU A 54 5.84 -0.47 13.08
C LEU A 54 4.58 0.00 12.33
N ALA A 55 3.54 0.45 13.05
CA ALA A 55 2.32 0.97 12.42
C ALA A 55 2.62 2.18 11.52
N ALA A 56 3.43 3.12 11.98
CA ALA A 56 3.82 4.29 11.20
C ALA A 56 4.70 3.92 9.99
N VAL A 57 5.55 2.90 10.11
CA VAL A 57 6.35 2.38 8.98
C VAL A 57 5.47 1.65 7.98
N VAL A 58 4.50 0.84 8.42
CA VAL A 58 3.50 0.19 7.55
C VAL A 58 2.74 1.24 6.75
N GLU A 59 2.24 2.27 7.43
CA GLU A 59 1.55 3.39 6.79
C GLU A 59 2.43 4.05 5.73
N LYS A 60 3.68 4.36 6.07
CA LYS A 60 4.65 4.97 5.15
C LYS A 60 5.00 4.07 3.95
N ILE A 61 5.07 2.75 4.14
CA ILE A 61 5.31 1.80 3.05
C ILE A 61 4.11 1.76 2.11
N TRP A 62 2.88 1.61 2.64
CA TRP A 62 1.67 1.67 1.81
C TRP A 62 1.53 3.01 1.08
N GLU A 63 1.87 4.12 1.73
CA GLU A 63 2.04 5.42 1.09
C GLU A 63 3.04 5.32 -0.06
N GLY A 64 4.27 4.87 0.18
CA GLY A 64 5.29 4.72 -0.86
C GLY A 64 4.84 3.85 -2.05
N ILE A 65 4.07 2.80 -1.79
CA ILE A 65 3.54 1.90 -2.82
C ILE A 65 2.40 2.57 -3.59
N PHE A 66 1.46 3.27 -2.95
CA PHE A 66 0.22 3.75 -3.59
C PHE A 66 0.06 5.27 -3.72
N HIS A 67 1.04 6.08 -3.31
CA HIS A 67 0.94 7.54 -3.37
C HIS A 67 0.91 8.05 -4.82
N LYS A 68 -0.20 8.68 -5.19
CA LYS A 68 -0.48 9.19 -6.54
C LYS A 68 0.34 10.41 -6.95
N ASP A 69 0.79 11.25 -6.00
CA ASP A 69 1.37 12.55 -6.33
C ASP A 69 2.85 12.51 -6.77
N ARG A 70 3.46 11.33 -6.87
CA ARG A 70 4.86 11.19 -7.33
C ARG A 70 5.01 11.03 -8.85
N MET A 71 3.95 11.14 -9.66
CA MET A 71 4.12 11.08 -11.13
C MET A 71 3.26 12.07 -11.94
N PRO A 72 3.85 12.75 -12.94
CA PRO A 72 3.12 13.42 -14.01
C PRO A 72 2.47 12.38 -14.94
N GLY A 73 1.22 12.60 -15.33
CA GLY A 73 0.45 11.67 -16.18
C GLY A 73 -0.28 10.61 -15.35
N GLN A 74 -1.46 10.94 -14.83
CA GLN A 74 -2.38 9.94 -14.27
C GLN A 74 -2.69 8.88 -15.35
N PRO A 75 -2.83 7.58 -15.00
CA PRO A 75 -3.33 6.61 -15.96
C PRO A 75 -4.70 7.06 -16.46
N GLU A 76 -4.84 7.29 -17.76
CA GLU A 76 -6.11 7.66 -18.37
C GLU A 76 -7.00 6.43 -18.47
N GLY A 77 -8.17 6.48 -17.82
CA GLY A 77 -9.18 5.43 -17.86
C GLY A 77 -9.02 4.32 -16.80
N PHE A 78 -10.08 3.55 -16.63
CA PHE A 78 -10.20 2.53 -15.60
C PHE A 78 -9.24 1.36 -15.81
N LEU A 79 -9.10 0.85 -17.03
CA LEU A 79 -8.17 -0.26 -17.33
C LEU A 79 -6.72 0.11 -17.00
N ALA A 80 -6.29 1.34 -17.31
CA ALA A 80 -4.94 1.80 -17.00
C ALA A 80 -4.72 1.91 -15.48
N ASN A 81 -5.72 2.35 -14.72
CA ASN A 81 -5.67 2.39 -13.26
C ASN A 81 -5.60 0.98 -12.64
N VAL A 82 -6.32 -0.01 -13.19
CA VAL A 82 -6.25 -1.42 -12.74
C VAL A 82 -4.86 -2.01 -12.99
N ARG A 83 -4.32 -1.81 -14.20
CA ARG A 83 -2.95 -2.23 -14.54
C ARG A 83 -1.93 -1.60 -13.60
N TRP A 84 -2.04 -0.30 -13.37
CA TRP A 84 -1.16 0.41 -12.45
C TRP A 84 -1.20 -0.19 -11.04
N LEU A 85 -2.39 -0.45 -10.48
CA LEU A 85 -2.50 -1.06 -9.15
C LEU A 85 -1.82 -2.43 -9.07
N PHE A 86 -1.95 -3.25 -10.11
CA PHE A 86 -1.27 -4.54 -10.22
C PHE A 86 0.26 -4.37 -10.18
N GLU A 87 0.80 -3.49 -11.03
CA GLU A 87 2.24 -3.21 -11.10
C GLU A 87 2.79 -2.65 -9.78
N ARG A 88 2.03 -1.79 -9.09
CA ARG A 88 2.43 -1.25 -7.79
C ARG A 88 2.49 -2.31 -6.71
N LEU A 89 1.52 -3.22 -6.66
CA LEU A 89 1.56 -4.36 -5.73
C LEU A 89 2.81 -5.21 -5.98
N HIS A 90 3.11 -5.52 -7.24
CA HIS A 90 4.27 -6.35 -7.60
C HIS A 90 5.59 -5.65 -7.27
N SER A 91 5.78 -4.41 -7.75
CA SER A 91 6.98 -3.61 -7.48
C SER A 91 7.18 -3.35 -5.98
N GLY A 92 6.09 -3.12 -5.24
CA GLY A 92 6.15 -2.99 -3.79
C GLY A 92 6.64 -4.27 -3.11
N SER A 93 6.27 -5.44 -3.63
CA SER A 93 6.73 -6.72 -3.08
C SER A 93 8.20 -7.02 -3.40
N GLU A 94 8.70 -6.59 -4.55
CA GLU A 94 10.13 -6.66 -4.87
C GLU A 94 10.95 -5.73 -3.96
N GLN A 95 10.43 -4.52 -3.70
CA GLN A 95 11.08 -3.55 -2.84
C GLN A 95 11.06 -3.97 -1.36
N PHE A 96 10.02 -4.69 -0.94
CA PHE A 96 9.83 -5.15 0.43
C PHE A 96 9.40 -6.64 0.49
N PRO A 97 10.32 -7.59 0.24
CA PRO A 97 10.00 -9.01 0.04
C PRO A 97 9.20 -9.66 1.18
N ASP A 98 9.55 -9.34 2.42
CA ASP A 98 8.89 -9.91 3.60
C ASP A 98 7.73 -9.07 4.10
N PHE A 99 7.51 -7.87 3.57
CA PHE A 99 6.52 -6.93 4.11
C PHE A 99 5.11 -7.50 4.03
N PHE A 100 4.68 -7.92 2.83
CA PHE A 100 3.31 -8.39 2.64
C PHE A 100 3.03 -9.66 3.45
N THR A 101 3.96 -10.61 3.49
CA THR A 101 3.82 -11.84 4.29
C THR A 101 3.86 -11.54 5.78
N ALA A 102 4.81 -10.73 6.26
CA ALA A 102 4.87 -10.32 7.67
C ALA A 102 3.59 -9.59 8.11
N HIS A 103 3.12 -8.67 7.26
CA HIS A 103 1.93 -7.88 7.49
C HIS A 103 0.66 -8.74 7.50
N ALA A 104 0.53 -9.70 6.59
CA ALA A 104 -0.63 -10.59 6.46
C ALA A 104 -0.64 -11.74 7.50
N ALA A 105 0.51 -12.36 7.77
CA ALA A 105 0.63 -13.55 8.61
C ALA A 105 0.52 -13.24 10.11
N GLY A 106 0.90 -12.04 10.53
CA GLY A 106 0.94 -11.77 11.94
C GLY A 106 1.60 -10.47 12.29
N PHE A 107 0.85 -9.69 13.02
CA PHE A 107 1.39 -9.18 14.27
C PHE A 107 1.06 -10.22 15.36
N SER A 108 1.77 -11.34 15.40
CA SER A 108 1.40 -12.58 16.10
C SER A 108 1.25 -12.51 17.64
N SER A 109 1.25 -11.33 18.26
CA SER A 109 0.92 -11.13 19.68
C SER A 109 0.50 -9.67 19.95
N GLY A 110 -0.80 -9.40 20.11
CA GLY A 110 -1.38 -8.15 20.65
C GLY A 110 -1.27 -6.87 19.80
N GLU A 111 -0.23 -6.72 19.00
CA GLU A 111 0.05 -5.52 18.18
C GLU A 111 -0.69 -5.53 16.81
N ALA A 112 -1.50 -6.57 16.53
CA ALA A 112 -2.19 -6.80 15.25
C ALA A 112 -3.31 -5.86 14.89
N GLY A 113 -3.89 -5.18 15.87
CA GLY A 113 -4.98 -4.24 15.61
C GLY A 113 -4.53 -3.11 14.68
N LYS A 114 -3.45 -2.41 15.03
CA LYS A 114 -3.05 -1.18 14.34
C LYS A 114 -2.57 -1.41 12.90
N GLY A 115 -1.78 -2.45 12.65
CA GLY A 115 -1.34 -2.75 11.29
C GLY A 115 -2.50 -3.15 10.38
N ARG A 116 -3.44 -3.96 10.89
CA ARG A 116 -4.64 -4.35 10.16
C ARG A 116 -5.57 -3.17 9.90
N GLU A 117 -5.70 -2.25 10.85
CA GLU A 117 -6.47 -1.00 10.69
C GLU A 117 -5.89 -0.13 9.57
N VAL A 118 -4.57 0.06 9.54
CA VAL A 118 -3.89 0.79 8.47
C VAL A 118 -4.16 0.12 7.12
N MET A 119 -4.00 -1.21 7.03
CA MET A 119 -4.30 -1.97 5.80
C MET A 119 -5.73 -1.75 5.32
N ASN A 120 -6.72 -1.90 6.21
CA ASN A 120 -8.13 -1.73 5.89
C ASN A 120 -8.43 -0.29 5.41
N SER A 121 -7.76 0.70 6.00
CA SER A 121 -7.86 2.09 5.55
C SER A 121 -7.36 2.27 4.12
N TYR A 122 -6.20 1.69 3.80
CA TYR A 122 -5.64 1.70 2.45
C TYR A 122 -6.50 0.94 1.45
N PHE A 123 -7.03 -0.23 1.80
CA PHE A 123 -7.96 -0.98 0.95
C PHE A 123 -9.21 -0.16 0.64
N GLY A 124 -9.77 0.51 1.65
CA GLY A 124 -10.87 1.45 1.46
C GLY A 124 -10.51 2.60 0.52
N HIS A 125 -9.28 3.14 0.62
CA HIS A 125 -8.81 4.20 -0.28
C HIS A 125 -8.68 3.72 -1.72
N ILE A 126 -8.10 2.53 -1.94
CA ILE A 126 -7.97 1.91 -3.27
C ILE A 126 -9.34 1.67 -3.89
N LYS A 127 -10.29 1.07 -3.17
CA LYS A 127 -11.66 0.85 -3.66
C LYS A 127 -12.36 2.15 -4.05
N ARG A 128 -12.27 3.20 -3.23
CA ARG A 128 -12.80 4.53 -3.59
C ARG A 128 -12.11 5.11 -4.83
N GLY A 129 -10.80 4.90 -4.96
CA GLY A 129 -10.03 5.29 -6.15
C GLY A 129 -10.49 4.57 -7.42
N LEU A 130 -10.78 3.28 -7.33
CA LEU A 130 -11.33 2.48 -8.43
C LEU A 130 -12.73 2.99 -8.85
N ILE A 131 -13.63 3.22 -7.89
CA ILE A 131 -14.97 3.78 -8.17
C ILE A 131 -14.85 5.14 -8.86
N LYS A 132 -14.00 6.03 -8.33
CA LYS A 132 -13.75 7.35 -8.93
C LYS A 132 -13.20 7.23 -10.35
N SER A 133 -12.33 6.26 -10.59
CA SER A 133 -11.76 6.00 -11.91
C SER A 133 -12.82 5.52 -12.91
N LEU A 134 -13.79 4.70 -12.48
CA LEU A 134 -14.93 4.30 -13.31
C LEU A 134 -15.79 5.52 -13.66
N SER A 135 -16.17 6.33 -12.67
CA SER A 135 -17.02 7.50 -12.90
C SER A 135 -16.40 8.56 -13.81
N ASN A 136 -15.08 8.59 -13.93
CA ASN A 136 -14.34 9.55 -14.74
C ASN A 136 -13.91 9.01 -16.11
N ASP A 137 -14.21 7.75 -16.44
CA ASP A 137 -13.80 7.16 -17.71
C ASP A 137 -14.89 7.39 -18.78
N PRO A 138 -14.63 8.26 -19.78
CA PRO A 138 -15.63 8.59 -20.80
C PRO A 138 -15.82 7.48 -21.84
N CYS A 139 -14.95 6.47 -21.85
CA CYS A 139 -14.99 5.38 -22.83
C CYS A 139 -15.92 4.23 -22.41
N LEU A 140 -16.49 4.28 -21.19
CA LEU A 140 -17.44 3.29 -20.72
C LEU A 140 -18.75 3.36 -21.51
N ARG A 141 -19.33 2.19 -21.79
CA ARG A 141 -20.62 2.09 -22.44
C ARG A 141 -21.72 2.68 -21.54
N ALA A 142 -22.68 3.40 -22.14
CA ALA A 142 -23.70 4.12 -21.37
C ALA A 142 -24.61 3.21 -20.53
N ASP A 143 -24.80 1.96 -20.95
CA ASP A 143 -25.58 0.92 -20.28
C ASP A 143 -24.70 -0.13 -19.59
N ALA A 144 -23.45 0.22 -19.27
CA ALA A 144 -22.50 -0.69 -18.62
C ALA A 144 -22.93 -1.17 -17.23
N PHE A 145 -23.84 -0.45 -16.56
CA PHE A 145 -24.25 -0.71 -15.18
C PHE A 145 -25.76 -0.72 -15.01
N ASP A 146 -26.22 -1.52 -14.05
CA ASP A 146 -27.61 -1.63 -13.62
C ASP A 146 -27.70 -1.77 -12.09
N ASP A 147 -28.88 -2.12 -11.57
CA ASP A 147 -29.13 -2.25 -10.13
C ASP A 147 -28.33 -3.40 -9.47
N VAL A 148 -27.86 -4.37 -10.25
CA VAL A 148 -27.09 -5.54 -9.77
C VAL A 148 -25.61 -5.31 -10.02
N PHE A 149 -25.22 -5.01 -11.25
CA PHE A 149 -23.85 -4.73 -11.65
C PHE A 149 -23.58 -3.24 -11.54
N THR A 150 -23.18 -2.81 -10.35
CA THR A 150 -22.89 -1.40 -10.03
C THR A 150 -21.39 -1.09 -10.14
N PRO A 151 -20.99 0.19 -10.28
CA PRO A 151 -19.57 0.59 -10.23
C PRO A 151 -18.87 0.16 -8.93
N ALA A 152 -19.60 0.16 -7.81
CA ALA A 152 -19.09 -0.32 -6.52
C ALA A 152 -18.83 -1.83 -6.55
N ALA A 153 -19.78 -2.62 -7.05
CA ALA A 153 -19.63 -4.07 -7.17
C ALA A 153 -18.45 -4.45 -8.07
N LEU A 154 -18.29 -3.76 -9.21
CA LEU A 154 -17.13 -3.96 -10.08
C LEU A 154 -15.82 -3.57 -9.38
N ALA A 155 -15.77 -2.43 -8.69
CA ALA A 155 -14.57 -2.02 -7.97
C ALA A 155 -14.17 -3.00 -6.85
N GLU A 156 -15.15 -3.58 -6.14
CA GLU A 156 -14.90 -4.64 -5.17
C GLU A 156 -14.32 -5.89 -5.84
N PHE A 157 -14.97 -6.38 -6.90
CA PHE A 157 -14.51 -7.55 -7.66
C PHE A 157 -13.09 -7.37 -8.21
N VAL A 158 -12.80 -6.19 -8.78
CA VAL A 158 -11.48 -5.87 -9.32
C VAL A 158 -10.42 -5.84 -8.22
N PHE A 159 -10.73 -5.21 -7.08
CA PHE A 159 -9.82 -5.19 -5.94
C PHE A 159 -9.50 -6.59 -5.43
N ASP A 160 -10.52 -7.43 -5.22
CA ASP A 160 -10.34 -8.81 -4.75
C ASP A 160 -9.56 -9.66 -5.77
N SER A 161 -9.82 -9.44 -7.08
CA SER A 161 -9.10 -10.09 -8.16
C SER A 161 -7.62 -9.70 -8.20
N LEU A 162 -7.30 -8.42 -8.00
CA LEU A 162 -5.92 -7.92 -7.91
C LEU A 162 -5.17 -8.57 -6.74
N LEU A 163 -5.80 -8.65 -5.56
CA LEU A 163 -5.22 -9.34 -4.41
C LEU A 163 -5.01 -10.83 -4.69
N ALA A 164 -5.97 -11.51 -5.34
CA ALA A 164 -5.84 -12.91 -5.69
C ALA A 164 -4.74 -13.17 -6.74
N LEU A 165 -4.55 -12.29 -7.71
CA LEU A 165 -3.46 -12.34 -8.67
C LEU A 165 -2.12 -12.13 -7.97
N PHE A 166 -2.04 -11.14 -7.07
CA PHE A 166 -0.85 -10.86 -6.27
C PHE A 166 -0.43 -12.04 -5.40
N VAL A 167 -1.35 -12.61 -4.61
CA VAL A 167 -1.07 -13.75 -3.71
C VAL A 167 -0.57 -14.99 -4.48
N ARG A 168 -1.07 -15.20 -5.69
CA ARG A 168 -0.63 -16.31 -6.56
C ARG A 168 0.64 -16.00 -7.34
N ASN A 169 1.21 -14.80 -7.15
CA ASN A 169 2.35 -14.29 -7.92
C ASN A 169 2.13 -14.39 -9.43
N ALA A 170 0.95 -13.97 -9.89
CA ALA A 170 0.64 -13.94 -11.31
C ALA A 170 1.60 -12.99 -12.06
N PRO A 171 2.03 -13.32 -13.29
CA PRO A 171 2.95 -12.49 -14.05
C PRO A 171 2.31 -11.22 -14.64
N ASP A 172 0.99 -11.23 -14.83
CA ASP A 172 0.23 -10.12 -15.41
C ASP A 172 -1.23 -10.10 -14.90
N CYS A 173 -1.98 -9.07 -15.31
CA CYS A 173 -3.41 -8.94 -15.08
C CYS A 173 -4.24 -8.89 -16.37
N GLU A 174 -3.71 -9.40 -17.50
CA GLU A 174 -4.35 -9.26 -18.82
C GLU A 174 -5.73 -9.90 -18.87
N THR A 175 -5.88 -11.07 -18.25
CA THR A 175 -7.17 -11.75 -18.19
C THR A 175 -8.22 -10.90 -17.45
N LEU A 176 -7.84 -10.25 -16.35
CA LEU A 176 -8.74 -9.36 -15.60
C LEU A 176 -9.11 -8.14 -16.45
N LEU A 177 -8.14 -7.50 -17.10
CA LEU A 177 -8.38 -6.35 -17.96
C LEU A 177 -9.31 -6.71 -19.13
N ALA A 178 -9.11 -7.87 -19.73
CA ALA A 178 -9.92 -8.35 -20.84
C ALA A 178 -11.37 -8.69 -20.42
N LEU A 179 -11.58 -9.13 -19.17
CA LEU A 179 -12.92 -9.31 -18.59
C LEU A 179 -13.61 -7.97 -18.33
N ILE A 180 -12.90 -7.02 -17.72
CA ILE A 180 -13.41 -5.67 -17.49
C ILE A 180 -13.80 -5.02 -18.82
N GLN A 181 -12.91 -5.10 -19.82
CA GLN A 181 -13.15 -4.53 -21.14
C GLN A 181 -14.44 -5.06 -21.77
N ARG A 182 -14.71 -6.37 -21.69
CA ARG A 182 -15.94 -6.97 -22.21
C ARG A 182 -17.19 -6.60 -21.41
N ALA A 183 -17.03 -6.33 -20.11
CA ALA A 183 -18.15 -6.01 -19.24
C ALA A 183 -18.64 -4.57 -19.45
N VAL A 184 -17.72 -3.59 -19.48
CA VAL A 184 -18.07 -2.17 -19.34
C VAL A 184 -17.66 -1.25 -20.50
N TYR A 185 -16.86 -1.73 -21.47
CA TYR A 185 -16.59 -1.01 -22.72
C TYR A 185 -17.41 -1.64 -23.85
#